data_AF-E9UWK4-F1
#
_entry.id   AF-E9UWK4-F1
#
_cell.length_a   1.000
_cell.length_b   1.000
_cell.length_c   1.000
_cell.angle_alpha   90.00
_cell.angle_beta   90.00
_cell.angle_gamma   90.00
#
_symmetry.space_group_name_H-M   'P 1'
#
loop_
_entity.id
_entity.type
_entity.pdbx_description
1 polymer ?
#
loop_
_entity_poly.entity_id
_entity_poly.type
_entity_poly.pdbx_seq_one_letter_code
_entity_poly.pdbx_strand_id
1 'polypeptide(L)'
;MASALATGAGDRSGRQGAVASFEMTPGEALFTSELARFCATPGGARKLLAVYRLARTAPAKVSAGPAGHHALGILMAILVGAPAQAAQVLGAVVEALAAGEDSGTFRTLLEKVAREHTAECGRATCGPCADWSRVLRAHADLVRGQQVPQEIGAYAEWVDEVARFSFPT
;
A
#
# COMPACT_ATOMS: atom_id res chain seq x y z
N MET A 1 -61.62 -0.98 9.01
CA MET A 1 -60.22 -1.08 8.56
C MET A 1 -59.48 0.18 8.93
N ALA A 2 -58.70 0.14 10.02
CA ALA A 2 -57.76 1.19 10.40
C ALA A 2 -56.62 0.52 11.18
N SER A 3 -55.47 0.34 10.56
CA SER A 3 -54.26 -0.14 11.22
C SER A 3 -53.56 1.04 11.87
N ALA A 4 -53.48 1.02 13.20
CA ALA A 4 -52.69 1.94 14.00
C ALA A 4 -51.24 1.44 14.14
N LEU A 5 -50.34 2.40 14.17
CA LEU A 5 -48.88 2.31 14.15
C LEU A 5 -48.30 1.53 15.33
N ALA A 6 -47.42 0.58 15.05
CA ALA A 6 -46.45 0.06 16.03
C ALA A 6 -45.16 0.88 15.91
N THR A 7 -44.93 1.77 16.88
CA THR A 7 -43.66 2.43 17.15
C THR A 7 -42.61 1.40 17.53
N GLY A 8 -41.80 0.98 16.55
CA GLY A 8 -40.54 0.29 16.81
C GLY A 8 -39.52 1.27 17.37
N ALA A 9 -39.45 1.36 18.70
CA ALA A 9 -38.30 1.89 19.42
C ALA A 9 -37.11 0.94 19.19
N GLY A 10 -36.48 1.07 18.02
CA GLY A 10 -35.23 0.40 17.72
C GLY A 10 -34.12 1.05 18.51
N ASP A 11 -33.70 0.34 19.56
CA ASP A 11 -32.51 0.55 20.36
C ASP A 11 -31.30 0.84 19.45
N ARG A 12 -30.97 2.13 19.27
CA ARG A 12 -29.74 2.60 18.60
C ARG A 12 -28.58 2.75 19.58
N SER A 13 -28.68 2.16 20.76
CA SER A 13 -27.62 2.16 21.76
C SER A 13 -26.74 0.92 21.55
N GLY A 14 -25.70 1.02 20.71
CA GLY A 14 -24.77 -0.13 20.58
C GLY A 14 -23.75 -0.12 19.46
N ARG A 15 -23.71 0.89 18.58
CA ARG A 15 -22.65 1.04 17.57
C ARG A 15 -22.00 2.42 17.59
N GLN A 16 -21.76 2.96 18.78
CA GLN A 16 -20.65 3.91 18.95
C GLN A 16 -19.42 3.10 19.30
N GLY A 17 -18.90 2.32 18.33
CA GLY A 17 -17.51 1.90 18.42
C GLY A 17 -16.71 3.19 18.47
N ALA A 18 -16.02 3.45 19.59
CA ALA A 18 -15.15 4.61 19.72
C ALA A 18 -14.22 4.60 18.51
N VAL A 19 -14.44 5.52 17.58
CA VAL A 19 -13.48 5.76 16.50
C VAL A 19 -12.28 6.35 17.23
N ALA A 20 -11.34 5.49 17.58
CA ALA A 20 -10.06 5.92 18.14
C ALA A 20 -9.54 7.00 17.20
N SER A 21 -9.28 8.19 17.73
CA SER A 21 -8.76 9.30 16.95
C SER A 21 -7.48 8.84 16.27
N PHE A 22 -7.47 8.88 14.95
CA PHE A 22 -6.28 8.57 14.18
C PHE A 22 -5.26 9.69 14.38
N GLU A 23 -4.18 9.38 15.11
CA GLU A 23 -3.05 10.29 15.29
C GLU A 23 -1.82 9.70 14.59
N MET A 24 -1.31 10.41 13.58
CA MET A 24 -0.01 10.10 13.00
C MET A 24 1.08 10.62 13.91
N THR A 25 2.05 9.76 14.20
CA THR A 25 3.26 10.22 14.87
C THR A 25 4.05 11.17 13.95
N PRO A 26 4.91 12.07 14.49
CA PRO A 26 5.76 12.91 13.66
C PRO A 26 6.65 12.12 12.69
N GLY A 27 7.16 10.95 13.11
CA GLY A 27 7.95 10.06 12.26
C GLY A 27 7.13 9.49 11.10
N GLU A 28 5.89 9.08 11.36
CA GLU A 28 4.95 8.59 10.34
C GLU A 28 4.52 9.71 9.38
N ALA A 29 4.39 10.95 9.85
CA ALA A 29 4.13 12.13 9.01
C ALA A 29 5.29 12.41 8.05
N LEU A 30 6.53 12.34 8.53
CA LEU A 30 7.71 12.44 7.68
C LEU A 30 7.74 11.29 6.66
N PHE A 31 7.60 10.05 7.11
CA PHE A 31 7.57 8.87 6.25
C PHE A 31 6.51 8.97 5.14
N THR A 32 5.27 9.31 5.49
CA THR A 32 4.18 9.45 4.50
C THR A 32 4.39 10.59 3.52
N SER A 33 5.09 11.67 3.92
CA SER A 33 5.49 12.72 2.98
C SER A 33 6.50 12.23 1.95
N GLU A 34 7.41 11.35 2.36
CA GLU A 34 8.42 10.76 1.47
C GLU A 34 7.82 9.81 0.43
N LEU A 35 6.68 9.17 0.76
CA LEU A 35 5.94 8.31 -0.15
C LEU A 35 5.29 9.07 -1.32
N ALA A 36 5.14 10.39 -1.24
CA ALA A 36 4.58 11.19 -2.34
C ALA A 36 5.41 11.06 -3.64
N ARG A 37 6.70 10.69 -3.55
CA ARG A 37 7.59 10.49 -4.71
C ARG A 37 7.17 9.35 -5.64
N PHE A 38 6.36 8.42 -5.15
CA PHE A 38 5.79 7.35 -5.99
C PHE A 38 4.70 7.88 -6.93
N CYS A 39 4.07 9.00 -6.60
CA CYS A 39 2.97 9.58 -7.36
C CYS A 39 3.48 10.58 -8.40
N ALA A 40 3.00 10.47 -9.65
CA ALA A 40 3.28 11.46 -10.69
C ALA A 40 2.63 12.84 -10.42
N THR A 41 1.54 12.86 -9.66
CA THR A 41 0.70 14.05 -9.52
C THR A 41 0.37 14.36 -8.05
N PRO A 42 0.14 15.65 -7.70
CA PRO A 42 -0.34 16.03 -6.38
C PRO A 42 -1.68 15.37 -6.01
N GLY A 43 -2.54 15.12 -7.00
CA GLY A 43 -3.79 14.38 -6.80
C GLY A 43 -3.55 12.95 -6.34
N GLY A 44 -2.59 12.25 -6.96
CA GLY A 44 -2.15 10.92 -6.53
C GLY A 44 -1.62 10.92 -5.10
N ALA A 45 -0.77 11.89 -4.74
CA ALA A 45 -0.23 11.99 -3.38
C ALA A 45 -1.34 12.20 -2.32
N ARG A 46 -2.36 13.02 -2.62
CA ARG A 46 -3.52 13.18 -1.73
C ARG A 46 -4.34 11.88 -1.62
N LYS A 47 -4.56 11.18 -2.73
CA LYS A 47 -5.23 9.88 -2.73
C LYS A 47 -4.46 8.86 -1.89
N LEU A 48 -3.14 8.82 -2.02
CA LEU A 48 -2.25 7.96 -1.23
C LEU A 48 -2.43 8.20 0.26
N LEU A 49 -2.38 9.46 0.71
CA LEU A 49 -2.57 9.77 2.12
C LEU A 49 -3.95 9.31 2.62
N ALA A 50 -5.01 9.49 1.83
CA ALA A 50 -6.35 9.06 2.21
C ALA A 50 -6.44 7.52 2.33
N VAL A 51 -5.92 6.79 1.35
CA VAL A 51 -5.97 5.32 1.33
C VAL A 51 -5.07 4.71 2.41
N TYR A 52 -3.88 5.27 2.62
CA TYR A 52 -2.97 4.85 3.68
C TYR A 52 -3.64 4.95 5.06
N ARG A 53 -4.26 6.09 5.36
CA ARG A 53 -4.98 6.30 6.63
C ARG A 53 -6.09 5.28 6.82
N LEU A 54 -6.86 5.03 5.76
CA LEU A 54 -7.95 4.05 5.80
C LEU A 54 -7.41 2.65 6.13
N ALA A 55 -6.40 2.18 5.41
CA ALA A 55 -5.80 0.87 5.62
C ALA A 55 -5.10 0.75 6.98
N ARG A 56 -4.46 1.82 7.44
CA ARG A 56 -3.79 1.90 8.75
C ARG A 56 -4.76 1.74 9.93
N THR A 57 -6.01 2.16 9.74
CA THR A 57 -7.10 2.02 10.74
C THR A 57 -7.93 0.75 10.58
N ALA A 58 -7.66 -0.06 9.56
CA ALA A 58 -8.44 -1.27 9.30
C ALA A 58 -8.21 -2.30 10.43
N PRO A 59 -9.28 -3.00 10.88
CA PRO A 59 -9.24 -3.87 12.05
C PRO A 59 -8.33 -5.10 11.88
N ALA A 60 -7.92 -5.43 10.64
CA ALA A 60 -7.16 -6.62 10.35
C ALA A 60 -5.77 -6.64 11.01
N LYS A 61 -5.15 -5.48 11.27
CA LYS A 61 -3.71 -5.39 11.67
C LYS A 61 -3.36 -4.23 12.59
N VAL A 62 -4.23 -3.91 13.55
CA VAL A 62 -4.07 -2.77 14.48
C VAL A 62 -2.78 -2.84 15.31
N SER A 63 -2.16 -4.02 15.47
CA SER A 63 -0.95 -4.25 16.27
C SER A 63 0.38 -4.18 15.50
N ALA A 64 0.37 -3.76 14.23
CA ALA A 64 1.61 -3.65 13.48
C ALA A 64 2.54 -2.61 14.11
N GLY A 65 3.84 -2.94 14.21
CA GLY A 65 4.86 -1.98 14.62
C GLY A 65 5.16 -0.96 13.52
N PRO A 66 6.05 0.03 13.78
CA PRO A 66 6.46 1.02 12.78
C PRO A 66 6.93 0.40 11.45
N ALA A 67 7.69 -0.71 11.53
CA ALA A 67 8.16 -1.45 10.36
C ALA A 67 7.00 -1.99 9.50
N GLY A 68 5.95 -2.55 10.11
CA GLY A 68 4.77 -3.03 9.39
C GLY A 68 4.02 -1.89 8.70
N HIS A 69 3.87 -0.74 9.36
CA HIS A 69 3.25 0.44 8.72
C HIS A 69 4.09 1.01 7.58
N HIS A 70 5.42 0.88 7.65
CA HIS A 70 6.28 1.28 6.55
C HIS A 70 6.10 0.34 5.34
N ALA A 71 6.06 -0.98 5.55
CA ALA A 71 5.78 -1.93 4.49
C ALA A 71 4.40 -1.68 3.83
N LEU A 72 3.35 -1.51 4.64
CA LEU A 72 2.02 -1.12 4.17
C LEU A 72 2.06 0.16 3.34
N GLY A 73 2.73 1.19 3.86
CA GLY A 73 2.83 2.50 3.20
C GLY A 73 3.51 2.41 1.83
N ILE A 74 4.60 1.64 1.72
CA ILE A 74 5.31 1.44 0.46
C ILE A 74 4.43 0.72 -0.57
N LEU A 75 3.77 -0.37 -0.19
CA LEU A 75 2.88 -1.09 -1.11
C LEU A 75 1.70 -0.21 -1.56
N MET A 76 1.13 0.58 -0.65
CA MET A 76 0.09 1.55 -0.99
C MET A 76 0.59 2.65 -1.93
N ALA A 77 1.82 3.13 -1.73
CA ALA A 77 2.44 4.13 -2.58
C ALA A 77 2.64 3.60 -4.02
N ILE A 78 3.04 2.34 -4.16
CA ILE A 78 3.13 1.66 -5.46
C ILE A 78 1.72 1.50 -6.05
N LEU A 79 0.74 1.03 -5.28
CA LEU A 79 -0.65 0.86 -5.73
C LEU A 79 -1.27 2.16 -6.27
N VAL A 80 -1.06 3.28 -5.57
CA VAL A 80 -1.65 4.56 -5.97
C VAL A 80 -0.83 5.25 -7.05
N GLY A 81 0.50 5.18 -6.97
CA GLY A 81 1.41 5.88 -7.88
C GLY A 81 1.67 5.17 -9.22
N ALA A 82 1.55 3.84 -9.24
CA ALA A 82 1.88 2.96 -10.35
C ALA A 82 0.98 1.69 -10.32
N PRO A 83 -0.35 1.82 -10.52
CA PRO A 83 -1.32 0.75 -10.28
C PRO A 83 -1.07 -0.49 -11.15
N ALA A 84 -0.63 -0.32 -12.40
CA ALA A 84 -0.31 -1.45 -13.28
C ALA A 84 0.89 -2.26 -12.75
N GLN A 85 1.89 -1.59 -12.19
CA GLN A 85 3.06 -2.22 -11.58
C GLN A 85 2.72 -2.86 -10.23
N ALA A 86 1.79 -2.29 -9.49
CA ALA A 86 1.38 -2.82 -8.19
C ALA A 86 0.90 -4.27 -8.26
N ALA A 87 0.08 -4.62 -9.26
CA ALA A 87 -0.35 -6.00 -9.47
C ALA A 87 0.84 -6.96 -9.68
N GLN A 88 1.85 -6.53 -10.45
CA GLN A 88 3.06 -7.31 -10.70
C GLN A 88 3.90 -7.47 -9.43
N VAL A 89 4.04 -6.41 -8.64
CA VAL A 89 4.79 -6.45 -7.36
C VAL A 89 4.09 -7.36 -6.36
N LEU A 90 2.77 -7.24 -6.18
CA LEU A 90 2.01 -8.06 -5.24
C LEU A 90 2.10 -9.55 -5.62
N GLY A 91 1.95 -9.88 -6.91
CA GLY A 91 2.14 -11.25 -7.41
C GLY A 91 3.56 -11.78 -7.16
N ALA A 92 4.57 -10.98 -7.48
CA ALA A 92 5.97 -11.37 -7.27
C ALA A 92 6.33 -11.58 -5.79
N VAL A 93 5.73 -10.82 -4.87
CA VAL A 93 5.91 -11.07 -3.42
C VAL A 93 5.33 -12.43 -3.06
N VAL A 94 4.13 -12.78 -3.51
CA VAL A 94 3.52 -14.10 -3.25
C VAL A 94 4.38 -15.23 -3.82
N GLU A 95 4.86 -15.08 -5.05
CA GLU A 95 5.72 -16.08 -5.71
C GLU A 95 7.05 -16.28 -4.98
N ALA A 96 7.70 -15.20 -4.55
CA ALA A 96 8.96 -15.26 -3.81
C ALA A 96 8.80 -16.01 -2.47
N LEU A 97 7.70 -15.78 -1.76
CA LEU A 97 7.40 -16.49 -0.50
C LEU A 97 7.13 -17.98 -0.74
N ALA A 98 6.38 -18.32 -1.80
CA ALA A 98 6.14 -19.70 -2.18
C ALA A 98 7.44 -20.44 -2.54
N ALA A 99 8.44 -19.72 -3.05
CA ALA A 99 9.79 -20.22 -3.30
C ALA A 99 10.71 -20.25 -2.06
N GLY A 100 10.25 -19.75 -0.90
CA GLY A 100 11.04 -19.66 0.33
C GLY A 100 12.09 -18.55 0.32
N GLU A 101 11.91 -17.50 -0.49
CA GLU A 101 12.83 -16.38 -0.64
C GLU A 101 12.52 -15.21 0.32
N ASP A 102 11.94 -15.49 1.49
CA ASP A 102 11.48 -14.49 2.46
C ASP A 102 12.57 -13.48 2.87
N SER A 103 13.82 -13.96 2.97
CA SER A 103 15.01 -13.19 3.33
C SER A 103 15.64 -12.43 2.16
N GLY A 104 15.14 -12.63 0.94
CA GLY A 104 15.51 -11.84 -0.23
C GLY A 104 15.17 -10.37 -0.02
N THR A 105 15.89 -9.49 -0.71
CA THR A 105 15.61 -8.05 -0.58
C THR A 105 14.45 -7.64 -1.49
N PHE A 106 13.56 -6.82 -0.94
CA PHE A 106 12.43 -6.23 -1.68
C PHE A 106 12.92 -5.40 -2.86
N ARG A 107 14.07 -4.73 -2.72
CA ARG A 107 14.72 -4.02 -3.85
C ARG A 107 15.05 -4.96 -5.01
N THR A 108 15.68 -6.10 -4.74
CA THR A 108 16.03 -7.08 -5.78
C THR A 108 14.77 -7.59 -6.48
N LEU A 109 13.67 -7.79 -5.73
CA LEU A 109 12.36 -8.16 -6.28
C LEU A 109 11.84 -7.08 -7.22
N LEU A 110 11.81 -5.81 -6.80
CA LEU A 110 11.37 -4.69 -7.67
C LEU A 110 12.20 -4.62 -8.96
N GLU A 111 13.52 -4.75 -8.85
CA GLU A 111 14.42 -4.71 -10.00
C GLU A 111 14.22 -5.91 -10.93
N LYS A 112 13.93 -7.10 -10.39
CA LYS A 112 13.60 -8.30 -11.17
C LYS A 112 12.35 -8.08 -12.01
N VAL A 113 11.24 -7.71 -11.37
CA VAL A 113 9.94 -7.51 -12.04
C VAL A 113 10.02 -6.38 -13.09
N ALA A 114 10.73 -5.28 -12.77
CA ALA A 114 10.92 -4.19 -13.72
C ALA A 114 11.72 -4.62 -14.98
N ARG A 115 12.72 -5.50 -14.82
CA ARG A 115 13.49 -6.04 -15.95
C ARG A 115 12.64 -6.97 -16.81
N GLU A 116 11.87 -7.86 -16.19
CA GLU A 116 10.95 -8.77 -16.88
C GLU A 116 9.95 -7.98 -17.73
N HIS A 117 9.31 -6.97 -17.13
CA HIS A 117 8.42 -6.07 -17.86
C HIS A 117 9.11 -5.35 -19.04
N THR A 118 10.34 -4.86 -18.83
CA THR A 118 11.06 -4.11 -19.88
C THR A 118 11.47 -5.02 -21.04
N ALA A 119 11.84 -6.27 -20.75
CA ALA A 119 12.12 -7.27 -21.77
C ALA A 119 10.89 -7.56 -22.64
N GLU A 120 9.69 -7.56 -22.03
CA GLU A 120 8.42 -7.76 -22.74
C GLU A 120 7.93 -6.50 -23.50
N CYS A 121 8.07 -5.28 -22.95
CA CYS A 121 7.61 -4.05 -23.61
C CYS A 121 8.38 -3.77 -24.93
N GLY A 122 9.64 -4.22 -25.03
CA GLY A 122 10.50 -4.02 -26.21
C GLY A 122 10.86 -2.54 -26.50
N ARG A 123 10.39 -1.59 -25.68
CA ARG A 123 10.58 -0.14 -25.81
C ARG A 123 10.83 0.48 -24.44
N ALA A 124 12.09 0.88 -24.18
CA ALA A 124 12.51 1.43 -22.89
C ALA A 124 11.82 2.76 -22.49
N THR A 125 11.10 3.41 -23.39
CA THR A 125 10.45 4.72 -23.17
C THR A 125 8.93 4.64 -23.11
N CYS A 126 8.33 3.44 -22.99
CA CYS A 126 6.88 3.31 -22.80
C CYS A 126 6.43 3.88 -21.44
N GLY A 127 5.18 4.37 -21.34
CA GLY A 127 4.63 4.92 -20.09
C GLY A 127 4.84 4.00 -18.87
N PRO A 128 4.54 2.68 -18.99
CA PRO A 128 4.83 1.71 -17.94
C PRO A 128 6.31 1.59 -17.53
N CYS A 129 7.25 1.70 -18.47
CA CYS A 129 8.69 1.74 -18.15
C CYS A 129 9.08 3.01 -17.39
N ALA A 130 8.44 4.14 -17.68
CA ALA A 130 8.64 5.39 -16.94
C ALA A 130 8.10 5.29 -15.50
N ASP A 131 6.95 4.62 -15.30
CA ASP A 131 6.41 4.35 -13.97
C ASP A 131 7.31 3.39 -13.18
N TRP A 132 7.84 2.33 -13.80
CA TRP A 132 8.86 1.48 -13.17
C TRP A 132 10.10 2.25 -12.74
N SER A 133 10.62 3.12 -13.61
CA SER A 133 11.76 3.98 -13.29
C SER A 133 11.48 4.89 -12.09
N ARG A 134 10.24 5.38 -11.96
CA ARG A 134 9.80 6.19 -10.80
C ARG A 134 9.73 5.35 -9.53
N VAL A 135 9.11 4.16 -9.58
CA VAL A 135 9.00 3.24 -8.44
C VAL A 135 10.38 2.89 -7.89
N LEU A 136 11.30 2.47 -8.77
CA LEU A 136 12.66 2.10 -8.37
C LEU A 136 13.42 3.28 -7.74
N ARG A 137 13.33 4.47 -8.35
CA ARG A 137 13.97 5.67 -7.82
C ARG A 137 13.38 6.08 -6.48
N ALA A 138 12.05 6.14 -6.37
CA ALA A 138 11.36 6.52 -5.14
C ALA A 138 11.68 5.56 -4.00
N HIS A 139 11.73 4.25 -4.26
CA HIS A 139 12.16 3.27 -3.27
C HIS A 139 13.63 3.45 -2.87
N ALA A 140 14.54 3.63 -3.83
CA ALA A 140 15.96 3.86 -3.55
C ALA A 140 16.20 5.14 -2.72
N ASP A 141 15.45 6.22 -2.99
CA ASP A 141 15.50 7.46 -2.22
C ASP A 141 14.97 7.25 -0.81
N LEU A 142 13.86 6.53 -0.66
CA LEU A 142 13.23 6.22 0.62
C LEU A 142 14.17 5.42 1.54
N VAL A 143 14.81 4.37 1.01
CA VAL A 143 15.76 3.53 1.77
C VAL A 143 16.99 4.33 2.23
N ARG A 144 17.40 5.38 1.50
CA ARG A 144 18.50 6.25 1.91
C ARG A 144 18.12 7.22 3.02
N GLY A 145 16.86 7.66 3.07
CA GLY A 145 16.38 8.67 4.01
C GLY A 145 15.68 8.12 5.25
N GLN A 146 15.20 6.87 5.21
CA GLN A 146 14.33 6.29 6.24
C GLN A 146 14.71 4.84 6.53
N GLN A 147 14.52 4.41 7.78
CA GLN A 147 14.57 2.99 8.12
C GLN A 147 13.29 2.31 7.68
N VAL A 148 13.35 1.60 6.55
CA VAL A 148 12.22 0.83 6.00
C VAL A 148 12.60 -0.66 5.90
N PRO A 149 11.62 -1.57 6.02
CA PRO A 149 11.88 -3.00 5.88
C PRO A 149 12.53 -3.32 4.54
N GLN A 150 13.58 -4.15 4.56
CA GLN A 150 14.30 -4.54 3.35
C GLN A 150 13.94 -5.95 2.88
N GLU A 151 13.49 -6.82 3.78
CA GLU A 151 13.18 -8.22 3.50
C GLU A 151 11.79 -8.37 2.90
N ILE A 152 11.64 -9.28 1.93
CA ILE A 152 10.35 -9.57 1.26
C ILE A 152 9.30 -10.02 2.27
N GLY A 153 9.69 -10.81 3.29
CA GLY A 153 8.80 -11.29 4.34
C GLY A 153 8.07 -10.17 5.11
N ALA A 154 8.65 -8.98 5.22
CA ALA A 154 8.01 -7.84 5.87
C ALA A 154 6.85 -7.24 5.05
N TYR A 155 6.85 -7.46 3.73
CA TYR A 155 5.80 -6.98 2.81
C TYR A 155 4.70 -8.02 2.60
N ALA A 156 5.07 -9.30 2.68
CA ALA A 156 4.18 -10.46 2.56
C ALA A 156 2.87 -10.29 3.29
N GLU A 157 2.98 -9.91 4.56
CA GLU A 157 1.85 -9.84 5.46
C GLU A 157 0.81 -8.81 4.99
N TRP A 158 1.20 -7.82 4.19
CA TRP A 158 0.35 -6.72 3.75
C TRP A 158 -0.22 -6.90 2.35
N VAL A 159 0.20 -7.93 1.62
CA VAL A 159 -0.21 -8.14 0.22
C VAL A 159 -1.73 -8.23 0.10
N ASP A 160 -2.37 -9.10 0.88
CA ASP A 160 -3.82 -9.29 0.84
C ASP A 160 -4.59 -8.04 1.26
N GLU A 161 -4.07 -7.31 2.25
CA GLU A 161 -4.70 -6.08 2.73
C GLU A 161 -4.63 -5.00 1.65
N VAL A 162 -3.48 -4.80 1.03
CA VAL A 162 -3.30 -3.81 -0.04
C VAL A 162 -4.10 -4.18 -1.29
N ALA A 163 -4.17 -5.47 -1.63
CA ALA A 163 -4.94 -5.94 -2.77
C ALA A 163 -6.44 -5.56 -2.67
N ARG A 164 -7.01 -5.43 -1.47
CA ARG A 164 -8.41 -4.97 -1.26
C ARG A 164 -8.66 -3.54 -1.73
N PHE A 165 -7.61 -2.72 -1.81
CA PHE A 165 -7.68 -1.34 -2.29
C PHE A 165 -7.36 -1.23 -3.78
N SER A 166 -7.02 -2.34 -4.43
CA SER A 166 -6.93 -2.38 -5.89
C SER A 166 -8.33 -2.25 -6.47
N PHE A 167 -8.48 -1.33 -7.43
CA PHE A 167 -9.69 -1.20 -8.22
C PHE A 167 -9.42 -1.82 -9.59
N PRO A 168 -10.38 -2.50 -10.22
CA PRO A 168 -10.27 -2.88 -11.62
C PRO A 168 -10.00 -1.62 -12.44
N THR A 169 -8.82 -1.55 -13.09
CA THR A 169 -8.46 -0.49 -14.04
C THR A 169 -8.94 -0.83 -15.43
#